data_AF-B1PJ38-F1
#
_entry.id   AF-B1PJ38-F1
#
_cell.length_a   1.000
_cell.length_b   1.000
_cell.length_c   1.000
_cell.angle_alpha   90.00
_cell.angle_beta   90.00
_cell.angle_gamma   90.00
#
_symmetry.space_group_name_H-M   'P 1'
#
loop_
_entity.id
_entity.type
_entity.pdbx_description
1 polymer ?
#
loop_
_entity_poly.entity_id
_entity_poly.type
_entity_poly.pdbx_seq_one_letter_code
_entity_poly.pdbx_strand_id
1 'polypeptide(L)'
;MTASIADIVAMLTATPITQIVGEPNRTQILKMIEELGDKAVDVPTTLGGGELGHLGLVLTKEEYEELDAGKGKPYDAPKNPGDYPKIKDMKKVVEEGTLKLYEAKHRASVDTYVSHLGVQKGLKTLIIGAVEETWLLQLKNKKTGYNGVSARGMIDHLLKGAGATLTFIDMKALREQRAEPFDFHNHHVQLYFERQDTIKEELLAGGVKWDDTEMVQTALDHLVECFEDEVLDFQDEKSKKWADCKTYFIQKYANSKLAKRATAKNKGYHSANSVTEATMQAVLEAVATHGAENNEYIQQVAAKQDLLAADLANTKEENAKLKCLLAQLKAGGHGGKSTTEKEFKKCTHCGGRITKKHTEAGCYENPTNAANVPADYVKRAERIKTRKDFQ
;
A
#
# COMPACT_ATOMS: atom_id res chain seq x y z
N MET A 1 -27.85 5.45 21.24
CA MET A 1 -27.14 6.71 20.94
C MET A 1 -26.52 6.55 19.56
N THR A 2 -26.65 7.53 18.69
CA THR A 2 -26.06 7.46 17.35
C THR A 2 -24.61 7.89 17.43
N ALA A 3 -23.72 7.12 16.79
CA ALA A 3 -22.28 7.36 16.88
C ALA A 3 -21.96 8.75 16.34
N SER A 4 -21.21 9.55 17.09
CA SER A 4 -20.81 10.87 16.63
C SER A 4 -19.81 10.74 15.47
N ILE A 5 -19.62 11.83 14.70
CA ILE A 5 -18.57 11.90 13.66
C ILE A 5 -17.20 11.51 14.25
N ALA A 6 -16.90 11.96 15.47
CA ALA A 6 -15.63 11.66 16.12
C ALA A 6 -15.48 10.17 16.43
N ASP A 7 -16.54 9.52 16.89
CA ASP A 7 -16.54 8.09 17.20
C ASP A 7 -16.32 7.24 15.94
N ILE A 8 -17.00 7.59 14.85
CA ILE A 8 -16.88 6.89 13.56
C ILE A 8 -15.47 7.07 12.98
N VAL A 9 -14.93 8.29 13.03
CA VAL A 9 -13.55 8.55 12.61
C VAL A 9 -12.57 7.73 13.45
N ALA A 10 -12.71 7.74 14.78
CA ALA A 10 -11.83 6.99 15.67
C ALA A 10 -11.89 5.47 15.39
N MET A 11 -13.08 4.93 15.14
CA MET A 11 -13.28 3.53 14.76
C MET A 11 -12.51 3.18 13.48
N LEU A 12 -12.68 3.98 12.42
CA LEU A 12 -12.03 3.77 11.13
C LEU A 12 -10.51 3.90 11.23
N THR A 13 -10.01 4.89 11.97
CA THR A 13 -8.58 5.17 12.10
C THR A 13 -7.87 4.35 13.17
N ALA A 14 -8.59 3.48 13.89
CA ALA A 14 -8.02 2.66 14.96
C ALA A 14 -6.92 1.72 14.43
N THR A 15 -7.12 1.17 13.22
CA THR A 15 -6.11 0.39 12.52
C THR A 15 -5.64 1.17 11.28
N PRO A 16 -4.34 1.46 11.16
CA PRO A 16 -3.82 2.13 9.98
C PRO A 16 -3.90 1.23 8.74
N ILE A 17 -3.93 1.87 7.58
CA ILE A 17 -3.77 1.21 6.27
C ILE A 17 -2.29 1.16 5.87
N THR A 18 -1.97 0.35 4.87
CA THR A 18 -0.60 0.21 4.35
C THR A 18 -0.08 1.56 3.83
N GLN A 19 1.11 1.97 4.27
CA GLN A 19 1.73 3.19 3.75
C GLN A 19 2.28 3.00 2.34
N ILE A 20 2.06 4.01 1.48
CA ILE A 20 2.64 4.09 0.16
C ILE A 20 4.01 4.77 0.29
N VAL A 21 5.07 4.01 0.01
CA VAL A 21 6.46 4.49 0.08
C VAL A 21 6.95 4.88 -1.30
N GLY A 22 7.41 6.12 -1.44
CA GLY A 22 7.93 6.64 -2.71
C GLY A 22 6.83 7.13 -3.64
N GLU A 23 7.04 6.96 -4.95
CA GLU A 23 6.04 7.29 -5.97
C GLU A 23 4.88 6.27 -5.93
N PRO A 24 3.62 6.72 -5.74
CA PRO A 24 2.46 5.85 -5.75
C PRO A 24 2.34 5.12 -7.09
N ASN A 25 2.42 3.80 -7.04
CA ASN A 25 2.12 2.96 -8.18
C ASN A 25 0.70 2.38 -8.11
N ARG A 26 0.23 1.87 -9.25
CA ARG A 26 -1.12 1.32 -9.39
C ARG A 26 -1.41 0.23 -8.36
N THR A 27 -0.53 -0.75 -8.20
CA THR A 27 -0.71 -1.87 -7.26
C THR A 27 -0.86 -1.40 -5.82
N GLN A 28 -0.04 -0.44 -5.38
CA GLN A 28 -0.13 0.15 -4.05
C GLN A 28 -1.46 0.89 -3.84
N ILE A 29 -1.92 1.61 -4.87
CA ILE A 29 -3.20 2.35 -4.81
C ILE A 29 -4.38 1.38 -4.78
N LEU A 30 -4.35 0.29 -5.56
CA LEU A 30 -5.40 -0.74 -5.54
C LEU A 30 -5.49 -1.42 -4.17
N LYS A 31 -4.35 -1.76 -3.58
CA LYS A 31 -4.30 -2.28 -2.20
C LYS A 31 -4.88 -1.28 -1.19
N MET A 32 -4.55 0.01 -1.34
CA MET A 32 -5.15 1.05 -0.50
C MET A 32 -6.67 1.13 -0.68
N ILE A 33 -7.18 1.01 -1.91
CA ILE A 33 -8.62 1.01 -2.20
C ILE A 33 -9.31 -0.18 -1.53
N GLU A 34 -8.71 -1.36 -1.57
CA GLU A 34 -9.19 -2.57 -0.89
C GLU A 34 -9.30 -2.35 0.63
N GLU A 35 -8.21 -1.91 1.27
CA GLU A 35 -8.17 -1.66 2.73
C GLU A 35 -9.16 -0.56 3.16
N LEU A 36 -9.35 0.48 2.33
CA LEU A 36 -10.37 1.51 2.55
C LEU A 36 -11.79 0.98 2.35
N GLY A 37 -11.98 0.05 1.42
CA GLY A 37 -13.23 -0.64 1.15
C GLY A 37 -13.69 -1.44 2.37
N ASP A 38 -12.82 -2.28 2.92
CA ASP A 38 -13.08 -3.06 4.14
C ASP A 38 -13.55 -2.16 5.29
N LYS A 39 -12.83 -1.05 5.49
CA LYS A 39 -13.17 -0.03 6.49
C LYS A 39 -14.53 0.61 6.25
N ALA A 40 -14.89 0.87 4.99
CA ALA A 40 -16.16 1.50 4.64
C ALA A 40 -17.35 0.54 4.81
N VAL A 41 -17.16 -0.77 4.61
CA VAL A 41 -18.19 -1.79 4.83
C VAL A 41 -18.52 -1.97 6.30
N ASP A 42 -17.54 -1.84 7.19
CA ASP A 42 -17.71 -2.00 8.65
C ASP A 42 -18.73 -1.04 9.27
N VAL A 43 -19.03 0.09 8.62
CA VAL A 43 -20.06 1.03 9.06
C VAL A 43 -21.38 0.73 8.33
N PRO A 44 -22.44 0.29 9.05
CA PRO A 44 -23.71 0.01 8.43
C PRO A 44 -24.45 1.30 8.01
N THR A 45 -25.17 1.24 6.89
CA THR A 45 -26.00 2.33 6.40
C THR A 45 -27.19 1.80 5.61
N THR A 46 -28.21 2.62 5.40
CA THR A 46 -29.35 2.31 4.52
C THR A 46 -29.14 2.82 3.09
N LEU A 47 -28.04 3.54 2.83
CA LEU A 47 -27.71 4.05 1.49
C LEU A 47 -27.36 2.90 0.54
N GLY A 48 -27.69 3.07 -0.75
CA GLY A 48 -27.39 2.07 -1.78
C GLY A 48 -27.96 0.68 -1.48
N GLY A 49 -29.14 0.59 -0.83
CA GLY A 49 -29.75 -0.68 -0.45
C GLY A 49 -29.24 -1.28 0.87
N GLY A 50 -28.13 -0.77 1.40
CA GLY A 50 -27.63 -1.05 2.75
C GLY A 50 -26.81 -2.32 2.92
N GLU A 51 -26.67 -3.14 1.88
CA GLU A 51 -25.87 -4.37 1.93
C GLU A 51 -24.37 -4.12 1.78
N LEU A 52 -23.98 -3.04 1.07
CA LEU A 52 -22.60 -2.71 0.73
C LEU A 52 -22.00 -1.60 1.61
N GLY A 53 -22.64 -1.29 2.75
CA GLY A 53 -22.16 -0.25 3.68
C GLY A 53 -21.88 1.09 2.98
N HIS A 54 -20.76 1.73 3.34
CA HIS A 54 -20.33 2.98 2.74
C HIS A 54 -19.38 2.81 1.53
N LEU A 55 -19.37 1.65 0.85
CA LEU A 55 -18.47 1.39 -0.29
C LEU A 55 -18.56 2.42 -1.42
N GLY A 56 -19.71 3.09 -1.61
CA GLY A 56 -19.84 4.15 -2.61
C GLY A 56 -19.02 5.42 -2.31
N LEU A 57 -18.34 5.51 -1.15
CA LEU A 57 -17.33 6.54 -0.88
C LEU A 57 -15.93 6.19 -1.43
N VAL A 58 -15.71 4.92 -1.77
CA VAL A 58 -14.44 4.36 -2.21
C VAL A 58 -14.50 3.95 -3.68
N LEU A 59 -15.62 3.38 -4.14
CA LEU A 59 -15.83 2.89 -5.50
C LEU A 59 -16.43 3.95 -6.43
N THR A 60 -16.28 3.75 -7.75
CA THR A 60 -17.07 4.48 -8.74
C THR A 60 -18.54 4.07 -8.68
N LYS A 61 -19.41 4.84 -9.33
CA LYS A 61 -20.83 4.50 -9.40
C LYS A 61 -21.04 3.17 -10.13
N GLU A 62 -20.29 2.97 -11.21
CA GLU A 62 -20.34 1.78 -12.05
C GLU A 62 -19.86 0.55 -11.28
N GLU A 63 -18.73 0.65 -10.58
CA GLU A 63 -18.19 -0.42 -9.72
C GLU A 63 -19.17 -0.81 -8.60
N TYR A 64 -19.82 0.18 -7.98
CA TYR A 64 -20.80 -0.07 -6.91
C TYR A 64 -22.06 -0.79 -7.44
N GLU A 65 -22.59 -0.35 -8.58
CA GLU A 65 -23.79 -0.94 -9.20
C GLU A 65 -23.56 -2.38 -9.66
N GLU A 66 -22.33 -2.71 -10.10
CA GLU A 66 -21.93 -4.07 -10.44
C GLU A 66 -21.91 -4.98 -9.20
N LEU A 67 -21.36 -4.52 -8.08
CA LEU A 67 -21.32 -5.27 -6.83
C LEU A 67 -22.72 -5.47 -6.20
N ASP A 68 -23.64 -4.53 -6.39
CA ASP A 68 -25.04 -4.65 -5.92
C ASP A 68 -25.87 -5.63 -6.78
N ALA A 69 -25.22 -6.41 -7.67
CA ALA A 69 -25.82 -7.40 -8.55
C ALA A 69 -26.99 -6.82 -9.40
N GLY A 70 -26.91 -5.54 -9.75
CA GLY A 70 -27.96 -4.87 -10.52
C GLY A 70 -29.27 -4.64 -9.76
N LYS A 71 -29.31 -4.73 -8.43
CA LYS A 71 -30.46 -4.28 -7.62
C LYS A 71 -30.73 -2.77 -7.78
N GLY A 72 -29.74 -2.04 -8.31
CA GLY A 72 -29.92 -0.74 -8.96
C GLY A 72 -30.16 0.41 -7.99
N LYS A 73 -29.75 0.27 -6.71
CA LYS A 73 -29.82 1.37 -5.75
C LYS A 73 -28.48 2.10 -5.71
N PRO A 74 -28.36 3.29 -6.33
CA PRO A 74 -27.11 4.03 -6.29
C PRO A 74 -26.77 4.45 -4.85
N TYR A 75 -25.48 4.50 -4.57
CA TYR A 75 -24.98 5.16 -3.36
C TYR A 75 -25.00 6.68 -3.56
N ASP A 76 -26.10 7.31 -3.18
CA ASP A 76 -26.22 8.77 -3.22
C ASP A 76 -25.79 9.41 -1.90
N ALA A 77 -24.94 10.42 -1.98
CA ALA A 77 -24.54 11.18 -0.80
C ALA A 77 -25.78 11.84 -0.14
N PRO A 78 -26.04 11.61 1.15
CA PRO A 78 -27.19 12.16 1.83
C PRO A 78 -27.08 13.68 1.91
N LYS A 79 -28.20 14.36 1.66
CA LYS A 79 -28.29 15.81 1.85
C LYS A 79 -28.39 16.13 3.35
N ASN A 80 -27.86 17.28 3.75
CA ASN A 80 -28.08 17.78 5.10
C ASN A 80 -29.61 17.87 5.34
N PRO A 81 -30.15 17.18 6.36
CA PRO A 81 -31.58 17.17 6.64
C PRO A 81 -32.12 18.54 7.10
N GLY A 82 -31.24 19.49 7.43
CA GLY A 82 -31.61 20.82 7.89
C GLY A 82 -32.22 20.80 9.29
N ASP A 83 -32.87 21.90 9.65
CA ASP A 83 -33.59 22.00 10.92
C ASP A 83 -34.82 21.08 10.92
N TYR A 84 -35.24 20.63 12.11
CA TYR A 84 -36.50 19.92 12.26
C TYR A 84 -37.64 20.77 11.67
N PRO A 85 -38.45 20.24 10.74
CA PRO A 85 -39.44 21.03 10.04
C PRO A 85 -40.45 21.62 11.02
N LYS A 86 -40.73 22.93 10.88
CA LYS A 86 -41.80 23.59 11.64
C LYS A 86 -43.14 23.03 11.21
N ILE A 87 -43.75 22.20 12.07
CA ILE A 87 -45.06 21.61 11.83
C ILE A 87 -46.12 22.71 11.97
N LYS A 88 -46.73 23.11 10.84
CA LYS A 88 -47.71 24.21 10.79
C LYS A 88 -48.99 23.92 11.59
N ASP A 89 -49.38 22.65 11.70
CA ASP A 89 -50.64 22.24 12.33
C ASP A 89 -50.39 21.13 13.37
N MET A 90 -49.72 21.52 14.47
CA MET A 90 -49.28 20.60 15.52
C MET A 90 -50.43 19.80 16.13
N LYS A 91 -51.62 20.40 16.28
CA LYS A 91 -52.81 19.73 16.82
C LYS A 91 -53.19 18.51 15.97
N LYS A 92 -53.30 18.70 14.66
CA LYS A 92 -53.66 17.63 13.72
C LYS A 92 -52.65 16.48 13.75
N VAL A 93 -51.36 16.78 13.78
CA VAL A 93 -50.28 15.76 13.82
C VAL A 93 -50.29 14.97 15.13
N VAL A 94 -50.66 15.60 16.24
CA VAL A 94 -50.82 14.93 17.54
C VAL A 94 -52.08 14.06 17.56
N GLU A 95 -53.21 14.57 17.04
CA GLU A 95 -54.47 13.82 16.94
C GLU A 95 -54.35 12.58 16.02
N GLU A 96 -53.62 12.70 14.91
CA GLU A 96 -53.34 11.59 13.99
C GLU A 96 -52.23 10.65 14.49
N GLY A 97 -51.57 10.97 15.61
CA GLY A 97 -50.49 10.15 16.18
C GLY A 97 -49.22 10.09 15.32
N THR A 98 -49.06 10.98 14.33
CA THR A 98 -47.95 10.92 13.35
C THR A 98 -46.69 11.66 13.79
N LEU A 99 -46.72 12.38 14.93
CA LEU A 99 -45.56 13.13 15.44
C LEU A 99 -44.31 12.26 15.62
N LYS A 100 -44.46 11.10 16.26
CA LYS A 100 -43.35 10.16 16.49
C LYS A 100 -42.73 9.64 15.19
N LEU A 101 -43.52 9.52 14.12
CA LEU A 101 -43.03 9.11 12.81
C LEU A 101 -42.18 10.22 12.16
N TYR A 102 -42.59 11.50 12.29
CA TYR A 102 -41.78 12.63 11.82
C TYR A 102 -40.45 12.74 12.56
N GLU A 103 -40.47 12.62 13.89
CA GLU A 103 -39.26 12.60 14.73
C GLU A 103 -38.33 11.46 14.32
N ALA A 104 -38.87 10.24 14.17
CA ALA A 104 -38.09 9.08 13.77
C ALA A 104 -37.46 9.24 12.37
N LYS A 105 -38.21 9.78 11.40
CA LYS A 105 -37.71 10.02 10.03
C LYS A 105 -36.61 11.08 10.02
N HIS A 106 -36.82 12.20 10.70
CA HIS A 106 -35.81 13.27 10.75
C HIS A 106 -34.54 12.77 11.45
N ARG A 107 -34.70 12.07 12.58
CA ARG A 107 -33.57 11.45 13.28
C ARG A 107 -32.81 10.47 12.41
N ALA A 108 -33.51 9.57 11.70
CA ALA A 108 -32.87 8.64 10.76
C ALA A 108 -32.09 9.37 9.66
N SER A 109 -32.64 10.46 9.11
CA SER A 109 -31.92 11.29 8.12
C SER A 109 -30.69 11.97 8.70
N VAL A 110 -30.76 12.48 9.94
CA VAL A 110 -29.61 13.04 10.67
C VAL A 110 -28.55 11.97 10.89
N ASP A 111 -28.95 10.78 11.35
CA ASP A 111 -28.05 9.67 11.63
C ASP A 111 -27.32 9.21 10.37
N THR A 112 -28.03 9.04 9.24
CA THR A 112 -27.44 8.70 7.93
C THR A 112 -26.51 9.79 7.41
N TYR A 113 -26.84 11.06 7.61
CA TYR A 113 -25.99 12.18 7.21
C TYR A 113 -24.71 12.23 8.05
N VAL A 114 -24.83 12.08 9.37
CA VAL A 114 -23.71 12.04 10.32
C VAL A 114 -22.80 10.85 10.04
N SER A 115 -23.36 9.67 9.78
CA SER A 115 -22.57 8.48 9.45
C SER A 115 -21.78 8.67 8.17
N HIS A 116 -22.41 9.17 7.11
CA HIS A 116 -21.74 9.49 5.85
C HIS A 116 -20.58 10.48 6.03
N LEU A 117 -20.79 11.57 6.78
CA LEU A 117 -19.72 12.53 7.07
C LEU A 117 -18.58 11.92 7.91
N GLY A 118 -18.92 11.09 8.89
CA GLY A 118 -17.97 10.33 9.71
C GLY A 118 -17.07 9.45 8.87
N VAL A 119 -17.67 8.61 8.01
CA VAL A 119 -16.92 7.70 7.14
C VAL A 119 -16.08 8.48 6.14
N GLN A 120 -16.65 9.49 5.47
CA GLN A 120 -15.92 10.33 4.53
C GLN A 120 -14.68 10.97 5.18
N LYS A 121 -14.81 11.45 6.42
CA LYS A 121 -13.70 12.06 7.16
C LYS A 121 -12.67 11.02 7.61
N GLY A 122 -13.11 9.84 8.05
CA GLY A 122 -12.24 8.74 8.45
C GLY A 122 -11.38 8.24 7.30
N LEU A 123 -12.02 7.93 6.15
CA LEU A 123 -11.33 7.48 4.93
C LEU A 123 -10.31 8.51 4.44
N LYS A 124 -10.67 9.81 4.42
CA LYS A 124 -9.71 10.87 4.09
C LYS A 124 -8.52 10.92 5.04
N THR A 125 -8.75 10.71 6.34
CA THR A 125 -7.68 10.73 7.34
C THR A 125 -6.72 9.55 7.11
N LEU A 126 -7.25 8.37 6.77
CA LEU A 126 -6.45 7.21 6.40
C LEU A 126 -5.60 7.50 5.15
N ILE A 127 -6.20 8.03 4.07
CA ILE A 127 -5.48 8.37 2.83
C ILE A 127 -4.35 9.37 3.09
N ILE A 128 -4.63 10.46 3.83
CA ILE A 128 -3.63 11.49 4.17
C ILE A 128 -2.49 10.90 5.03
N GLY A 129 -2.79 9.93 5.89
CA GLY A 129 -1.79 9.25 6.72
C GLY A 129 -0.96 8.20 5.97
N ALA A 130 -1.50 7.65 4.87
CA ALA A 130 -0.88 6.58 4.10
C ALA A 130 -0.01 7.08 2.95
N VAL A 131 -0.35 8.24 2.38
CA VAL A 131 0.31 8.80 1.19
C VAL A 131 1.09 10.05 1.55
N GLU A 132 2.32 10.15 1.05
CA GLU A 132 3.13 11.36 1.23
C GLU A 132 2.41 12.59 0.65
N GLU A 133 2.40 13.70 1.40
CA GLU A 133 1.65 14.90 1.05
C GLU A 133 2.00 15.44 -0.35
N THR A 134 3.24 15.25 -0.81
CA THR A 134 3.73 15.67 -2.13
C THR A 134 2.84 15.17 -3.27
N TRP A 135 2.31 13.94 -3.16
CA TRP A 135 1.40 13.33 -4.14
C TRP A 135 -0.07 13.77 -4.00
N LEU A 136 -0.40 14.50 -2.94
CA LEU A 136 -1.73 15.04 -2.69
C LEU A 136 -1.77 16.58 -2.80
N LEU A 137 -0.62 17.25 -2.98
CA LEU A 137 -0.52 18.72 -2.92
C LEU A 137 -1.45 19.42 -3.91
N GLN A 138 -1.70 18.84 -5.09
CA GLN A 138 -2.57 19.44 -6.10
C GLN A 138 -4.03 19.57 -5.64
N LEU A 139 -4.47 18.67 -4.75
CA LEU A 139 -5.80 18.67 -4.17
C LEU A 139 -5.93 19.63 -2.97
N LYS A 140 -4.81 20.12 -2.43
CA LYS A 140 -4.79 20.90 -1.19
C LYS A 140 -5.21 22.34 -1.45
N ASN A 141 -6.32 22.77 -0.85
CA ASN A 141 -6.67 24.18 -0.79
C ASN A 141 -5.83 24.91 0.25
N LYS A 142 -5.29 26.10 -0.09
CA LYS A 142 -4.45 26.90 0.82
C LYS A 142 -5.15 27.31 2.12
N LYS A 143 -6.47 27.53 2.10
CA LYS A 143 -7.25 28.01 3.25
C LYS A 143 -7.93 26.89 4.00
N THR A 144 -8.42 25.87 3.28
CA THR A 144 -9.27 24.81 3.85
C THR A 144 -8.62 23.43 3.85
N GLY A 145 -7.36 23.33 3.42
CA GLY A 145 -6.65 22.06 3.27
C GLY A 145 -7.40 21.13 2.32
N TYR A 146 -7.61 19.90 2.76
CA TYR A 146 -8.32 18.88 1.98
C TYR A 146 -9.83 18.88 2.18
N ASN A 147 -10.43 19.83 2.92
CA ASN A 147 -11.85 19.75 3.29
C ASN A 147 -12.79 19.66 2.08
N GLY A 148 -12.48 20.35 0.98
CA GLY A 148 -13.32 20.36 -0.23
C GLY A 148 -13.20 19.14 -1.14
N VAL A 149 -12.33 18.17 -0.81
CA VAL A 149 -12.09 16.98 -1.63
C VAL A 149 -12.67 15.75 -0.95
N SER A 150 -13.33 14.87 -1.71
CA SER A 150 -13.88 13.60 -1.21
C SER A 150 -12.78 12.52 -1.08
N ALA A 151 -13.04 11.45 -0.33
CA ALA A 151 -12.14 10.29 -0.30
C ALA A 151 -11.95 9.71 -1.72
N ARG A 152 -13.04 9.46 -2.44
CA ARG A 152 -12.99 9.05 -3.86
C ARG A 152 -12.22 10.04 -4.74
N GLY A 153 -12.37 11.34 -4.54
CA GLY A 153 -11.63 12.36 -5.29
C GLY A 153 -10.12 12.31 -5.05
N MET A 154 -9.68 11.91 -3.85
CA MET A 154 -8.27 11.63 -3.58
C MET A 154 -7.80 10.36 -4.29
N ILE A 155 -8.60 9.29 -4.26
CA ILE A 155 -8.32 8.03 -4.97
C ILE A 155 -8.18 8.28 -6.48
N ASP A 156 -9.15 8.97 -7.08
CA ASP A 156 -9.16 9.28 -8.52
C ASP A 156 -7.95 10.14 -8.93
N HIS A 157 -7.51 11.06 -8.06
CA HIS A 157 -6.32 11.85 -8.31
C HIS A 157 -5.06 11.00 -8.35
N LEU A 158 -4.92 10.09 -7.38
CA LEU A 158 -3.79 9.18 -7.32
C LEU A 158 -3.77 8.23 -8.52
N LEU A 159 -4.92 7.68 -8.90
CA LEU A 159 -5.06 6.81 -10.08
C LEU A 159 -4.74 7.53 -11.41
N LYS A 160 -4.93 8.85 -11.48
CA LYS A 160 -4.58 9.68 -12.64
C LYS A 160 -3.14 10.21 -12.59
N GLY A 161 -2.40 9.94 -11.52
CA GLY A 161 -1.01 10.34 -11.37
C GLY A 161 -0.07 9.59 -12.33
N ALA A 162 1.12 10.15 -12.53
CA ALA A 162 2.11 9.59 -13.46
C ALA A 162 2.55 8.16 -13.09
N GLY A 163 2.70 7.84 -11.79
CA GLY A 163 3.06 6.50 -11.32
C GLY A 163 1.92 5.46 -11.35
N ALA A 164 0.66 5.90 -11.46
CA ALA A 164 -0.50 5.01 -11.46
C ALA A 164 -1.08 4.74 -12.86
N THR A 165 -0.83 5.65 -13.79
CA THR A 165 -1.21 5.47 -15.20
C THR A 165 -0.36 4.36 -15.81
N LEU A 166 -1.01 3.34 -16.34
CA LEU A 166 -0.33 2.23 -16.98
C LEU A 166 0.43 2.71 -18.23
N THR A 167 1.76 2.66 -18.20
CA THR A 167 2.58 3.07 -19.33
C THR A 167 2.64 1.99 -20.40
N PHE A 168 3.19 2.31 -21.58
CA PHE A 168 3.49 1.31 -22.61
C PHE A 168 4.42 0.19 -22.08
N ILE A 169 5.36 0.54 -21.21
CA ILE A 169 6.32 -0.42 -20.65
C ILE A 169 5.58 -1.38 -19.70
N ASP A 170 4.70 -0.86 -18.85
CA ASP A 170 3.92 -1.67 -17.91
C ASP A 170 2.94 -2.59 -18.66
N MET A 171 2.26 -2.06 -19.68
CA MET A 171 1.40 -2.86 -20.57
C MET A 171 2.15 -3.98 -21.29
N LYS A 172 3.43 -3.76 -21.62
CA LYS A 172 4.28 -4.80 -22.22
C LYS A 172 4.66 -5.84 -21.16
N ALA A 173 5.09 -5.40 -19.98
CA ALA A 173 5.45 -6.28 -18.87
C ALA A 173 4.27 -7.16 -18.43
N LEU A 174 3.05 -6.63 -18.35
CA LEU A 174 1.84 -7.40 -18.03
C LEU A 174 1.53 -8.46 -19.10
N ARG A 175 1.76 -8.16 -20.38
CA ARG A 175 1.60 -9.16 -21.47
C ARG A 175 2.67 -10.25 -21.40
N GLU A 176 3.90 -9.90 -21.06
CA GLU A 176 4.98 -10.86 -20.84
C GLU A 176 4.67 -11.74 -19.62
N GLN A 177 4.21 -11.14 -18.52
CA GLN A 177 3.76 -11.85 -17.33
C GLN A 177 2.55 -12.74 -17.64
N ARG A 178 1.66 -12.34 -18.55
CA ARG A 178 0.53 -13.19 -18.98
C ARG A 178 1.01 -14.49 -19.62
N ALA A 179 2.06 -14.41 -20.44
CA ALA A 179 2.60 -15.52 -21.24
C ALA A 179 3.67 -16.35 -20.51
N GLU A 180 4.06 -15.95 -19.30
CA GLU A 180 5.06 -16.68 -18.53
C GLU A 180 4.47 -18.01 -18.03
N PRO A 181 5.23 -19.12 -18.11
CA PRO A 181 4.80 -20.41 -17.59
C PRO A 181 4.40 -20.35 -16.11
N PHE A 182 3.46 -21.20 -15.72
CA PHE A 182 3.02 -21.31 -14.33
C PHE A 182 3.36 -22.70 -13.78
N ASP A 183 3.95 -22.74 -12.59
CA ASP A 183 4.33 -24.00 -11.94
C ASP A 183 3.11 -24.64 -11.25
N PHE A 184 2.34 -25.40 -12.02
CA PHE A 184 1.18 -26.17 -11.53
C PHE A 184 1.55 -27.37 -10.65
N HIS A 185 2.83 -27.77 -10.58
CA HIS A 185 3.26 -28.88 -9.74
C HIS A 185 3.26 -28.47 -8.26
N ASN A 186 3.75 -27.25 -7.98
CA ASN A 186 3.90 -26.74 -6.63
C ASN A 186 2.77 -25.79 -6.20
N HIS A 187 2.01 -25.23 -7.16
CA HIS A 187 0.96 -24.25 -6.86
C HIS A 187 -0.44 -24.75 -7.22
N HIS A 188 -1.43 -24.20 -6.52
CA HIS A 188 -2.84 -24.50 -6.79
C HIS A 188 -3.30 -23.80 -8.08
N VAL A 189 -4.12 -24.47 -8.90
CA VAL A 189 -4.63 -23.92 -10.17
C VAL A 189 -5.39 -22.60 -9.99
N GLN A 190 -6.02 -22.39 -8.83
CA GLN A 190 -6.68 -21.12 -8.49
C GLN A 190 -5.72 -19.92 -8.48
N LEU A 191 -4.46 -20.10 -8.06
CA LEU A 191 -3.47 -19.01 -8.06
C LEU A 191 -3.10 -18.59 -9.49
N TYR A 192 -3.14 -19.52 -10.44
CA TYR A 192 -2.98 -19.20 -11.86
C TYR A 192 -4.14 -18.33 -12.34
N PHE A 193 -5.38 -18.72 -12.05
CA PHE A 193 -6.55 -17.96 -12.48
C PHE A 193 -6.62 -16.57 -11.83
N GLU A 194 -6.27 -16.46 -10.55
CA GLU A 194 -6.16 -15.18 -9.86
C GLU A 194 -5.14 -14.26 -10.55
N ARG A 195 -3.94 -14.77 -10.86
CA ARG A 195 -2.91 -14.03 -11.61
C ARG A 195 -3.45 -13.52 -12.94
N GLN A 196 -4.18 -14.36 -13.69
CA GLN A 196 -4.72 -13.98 -15.00
C GLN A 196 -5.87 -12.96 -14.89
N ASP A 197 -6.73 -13.07 -13.87
CA ASP A 197 -7.78 -12.10 -13.57
C ASP A 197 -7.18 -10.74 -13.21
N THR A 198 -6.17 -10.69 -12.34
CA THR A 198 -5.47 -9.43 -11.99
C THR A 198 -4.86 -8.76 -13.23
N ILE A 199 -4.17 -9.52 -14.08
CA ILE A 199 -3.58 -9.00 -15.33
C ILE A 199 -4.66 -8.46 -16.28
N LYS A 200 -5.79 -9.18 -16.41
CA LYS A 200 -6.93 -8.76 -17.23
C LYS A 200 -7.48 -7.42 -16.75
N GLU A 201 -7.73 -7.28 -15.45
CA GLU A 201 -8.26 -6.06 -14.86
C GLU A 201 -7.33 -4.85 -15.05
N GLU A 202 -6.02 -5.04 -14.87
CA GLU A 202 -5.04 -3.98 -15.08
C GLU A 202 -4.96 -3.53 -16.54
N LEU A 203 -4.98 -4.47 -17.49
CA LEU A 203 -4.94 -4.16 -18.92
C LEU A 203 -6.23 -3.47 -19.40
N LEU A 204 -7.40 -3.92 -18.92
CA LEU A 204 -8.68 -3.27 -19.19
C LEU A 204 -8.69 -1.82 -18.67
N ALA A 205 -8.17 -1.59 -17.46
CA ALA A 205 -8.03 -0.25 -16.90
C ALA A 205 -7.05 0.63 -17.70
N GLY A 206 -6.05 0.04 -18.35
CA GLY A 206 -5.18 0.69 -19.33
C GLY A 206 -5.83 0.96 -20.70
N GLY A 207 -7.11 0.63 -20.88
CA GLY A 207 -7.84 0.81 -22.14
C GLY A 207 -7.53 -0.26 -23.19
N VAL A 208 -6.87 -1.36 -22.81
CA VAL A 208 -6.60 -2.48 -23.72
C VAL A 208 -7.87 -3.29 -23.89
N LYS A 209 -8.30 -3.46 -25.15
CA LYS A 209 -9.41 -4.36 -25.46
C LYS A 209 -9.04 -5.80 -25.09
N TRP A 210 -9.98 -6.52 -24.51
CA TRP A 210 -9.80 -7.90 -24.08
C TRP A 210 -10.66 -8.85 -24.92
N ASP A 211 -10.09 -10.00 -25.27
CA ASP A 211 -10.80 -11.11 -25.90
C ASP A 211 -10.79 -12.32 -24.96
N ASP A 212 -11.96 -12.70 -24.48
CA ASP A 212 -12.12 -13.87 -23.61
C ASP A 212 -11.73 -15.17 -24.34
N THR A 213 -11.83 -15.22 -25.66
CA THR A 213 -11.43 -16.39 -26.47
C THR A 213 -9.93 -16.60 -26.43
N GLU A 214 -9.15 -15.54 -26.65
CA GLU A 214 -7.69 -15.55 -26.58
C GLU A 214 -7.22 -15.90 -25.17
N MET A 215 -7.93 -15.43 -24.13
CA MET A 215 -7.64 -15.73 -22.74
C MET A 215 -7.81 -17.21 -22.42
N VAL A 216 -8.90 -17.81 -22.89
CA VAL A 216 -9.13 -19.25 -22.73
C VAL A 216 -8.06 -20.05 -23.47
N GLN A 217 -7.73 -19.68 -24.72
CA GLN A 217 -6.68 -20.35 -25.48
C GLN A 217 -5.32 -20.31 -24.76
N THR A 218 -4.91 -19.13 -24.31
CA THR A 218 -3.66 -18.94 -23.53
C THR A 218 -3.66 -19.80 -22.27
N ALA A 219 -4.81 -19.94 -21.59
CA ALA A 219 -4.90 -20.79 -20.42
C ALA A 219 -4.82 -22.28 -20.74
N LEU A 220 -5.43 -22.74 -21.83
CA LEU A 220 -5.31 -24.13 -22.27
C LEU A 220 -3.86 -24.46 -22.65
N ASP A 221 -3.15 -23.54 -23.30
CA ASP A 221 -1.73 -23.70 -23.65
C ASP A 221 -0.84 -23.87 -22.40
N HIS A 222 -1.13 -23.16 -21.31
CA HIS A 222 -0.39 -23.35 -20.04
C HIS A 222 -0.82 -24.62 -19.30
N LEU A 223 -2.11 -24.94 -19.31
CA LEU A 223 -2.66 -26.07 -18.55
C LEU A 223 -2.31 -27.42 -19.16
N VAL A 224 -2.11 -27.50 -20.48
CA VAL A 224 -1.89 -28.77 -21.18
C VAL A 224 -0.69 -29.55 -20.66
N GLU A 225 0.35 -28.87 -20.16
CA GLU A 225 1.53 -29.54 -19.59
C GLU A 225 1.21 -30.40 -18.37
N CYS A 226 0.16 -30.06 -17.61
CA CYS A 226 -0.20 -30.72 -16.35
C CYS A 226 -1.61 -31.33 -16.33
N PHE A 227 -2.46 -30.98 -17.30
CA PHE A 227 -3.89 -31.32 -17.38
C PHE A 227 -4.31 -31.70 -18.80
N GLU A 228 -3.48 -32.46 -19.52
CA GLU A 228 -3.68 -32.81 -20.94
C GLU A 228 -5.08 -33.38 -21.22
N ASP A 229 -5.50 -34.41 -20.48
CA ASP A 229 -6.82 -35.05 -20.64
C ASP A 229 -7.96 -34.06 -20.39
N GLU A 230 -7.87 -33.26 -19.33
CA GLU A 230 -8.88 -32.24 -19.01
C GLU A 230 -8.92 -31.10 -20.03
N VAL A 231 -7.79 -30.74 -20.63
CA VAL A 231 -7.73 -29.76 -21.73
C VAL A 231 -8.45 -30.30 -22.96
N LEU A 232 -8.23 -31.56 -23.32
CA LEU A 232 -8.92 -32.20 -24.44
C LEU A 232 -10.44 -32.26 -24.20
N ASP A 233 -10.86 -32.72 -23.01
CA ASP A 233 -12.27 -32.74 -22.60
C ASP A 233 -12.93 -31.35 -22.72
N PHE A 234 -12.23 -30.30 -22.30
CA PHE A 234 -12.75 -28.93 -22.33
C PHE A 234 -12.76 -28.33 -23.75
N GLN A 235 -11.85 -28.74 -24.63
CA GLN A 235 -11.82 -28.24 -26.02
C GLN A 235 -13.08 -28.60 -26.82
N ASP A 236 -13.69 -29.74 -26.49
CA ASP A 236 -14.93 -30.25 -27.08
C ASP A 236 -16.19 -29.53 -26.54
N GLU A 237 -16.04 -28.67 -25.53
CA GLU A 237 -17.15 -27.94 -24.93
C GLU A 237 -17.59 -26.73 -25.79
N LYS A 238 -18.92 -26.54 -25.90
CA LYS A 238 -19.52 -25.57 -26.85
C LYS A 238 -19.38 -24.11 -26.41
N SER A 239 -19.10 -23.83 -25.13
CA SER A 239 -18.93 -22.47 -24.62
C SER A 239 -17.53 -22.31 -24.03
N LYS A 240 -16.71 -21.48 -24.68
CA LYS A 240 -15.33 -21.19 -24.27
C LYS A 240 -15.28 -19.84 -23.55
N LYS A 241 -16.10 -19.68 -22.52
CA LYS A 241 -16.06 -18.47 -21.68
C LYS A 241 -15.00 -18.63 -20.60
N TRP A 242 -14.39 -17.52 -20.23
CA TRP A 242 -13.39 -17.50 -19.16
C TRP A 242 -13.91 -18.06 -17.83
N ALA A 243 -15.11 -17.66 -17.42
CA ALA A 243 -15.73 -18.12 -16.17
C ALA A 243 -15.96 -19.65 -16.14
N ASP A 244 -16.35 -20.23 -17.29
CA ASP A 244 -16.58 -21.68 -17.42
C ASP A 244 -15.25 -22.43 -17.33
N CYS A 245 -14.21 -21.94 -18.01
CA CYS A 245 -12.84 -22.47 -17.93
C CYS A 245 -12.32 -22.50 -16.47
N LYS A 246 -12.43 -21.37 -15.74
CA LYS A 246 -12.04 -21.30 -14.32
C LYS A 246 -12.73 -22.38 -13.48
N THR A 247 -14.05 -22.44 -13.61
CA THR A 247 -14.88 -23.38 -12.83
C THR A 247 -14.50 -24.83 -13.12
N TYR A 248 -14.33 -25.17 -14.39
CA TYR A 248 -14.00 -26.51 -14.84
C TYR A 248 -12.66 -27.01 -14.26
N PHE A 249 -11.58 -26.25 -14.47
CA PHE A 249 -10.24 -26.68 -14.04
C PHE A 249 -10.06 -26.66 -12.52
N ILE A 250 -10.70 -25.73 -11.80
CA ILE A 250 -10.70 -25.72 -10.33
C ILE A 250 -11.38 -27.00 -9.80
N GLN A 251 -12.53 -27.39 -10.38
CA GLN A 251 -13.23 -28.61 -9.98
C GLN A 251 -12.43 -29.88 -10.30
N LYS A 252 -11.83 -29.96 -11.49
CA LYS A 252 -10.99 -31.11 -11.88
C LYS A 252 -9.76 -31.25 -10.98
N TYR A 253 -9.10 -30.14 -10.65
CA TYR A 253 -7.99 -30.14 -9.70
C TYR A 253 -8.41 -30.69 -8.33
N ALA A 254 -9.56 -30.24 -7.80
CA ALA A 254 -10.09 -30.73 -6.53
C ALA A 254 -10.41 -32.24 -6.59
N ASN A 255 -11.03 -32.71 -7.68
CA ASN A 255 -11.36 -34.12 -7.89
C ASN A 255 -10.11 -35.00 -8.01
N SER A 256 -9.07 -34.54 -8.72
CA SER A 256 -7.78 -35.24 -8.83
C SER A 256 -7.13 -35.42 -7.46
N LYS A 257 -7.15 -34.41 -6.58
CA LYS A 257 -6.65 -34.55 -5.20
C LYS A 257 -7.49 -35.54 -4.37
N LEU A 258 -8.81 -35.53 -4.50
CA LEU A 258 -9.68 -36.49 -3.83
C LEU A 258 -9.41 -37.92 -4.29
N ALA A 259 -9.25 -38.14 -5.61
CA ALA A 259 -8.91 -39.43 -6.18
C ALA A 259 -7.54 -39.92 -5.68
N LYS A 260 -6.50 -39.08 -5.73
CA LYS A 260 -5.16 -39.40 -5.18
C LYS A 260 -5.24 -39.78 -3.70
N ARG A 261 -6.05 -39.09 -2.90
CA ARG A 261 -6.28 -39.40 -1.47
C ARG A 261 -7.01 -40.74 -1.28
N ALA A 262 -8.01 -41.05 -2.10
CA ALA A 262 -8.73 -42.32 -2.06
C ALA A 262 -7.83 -43.49 -2.48
N THR A 263 -7.01 -43.33 -3.53
CA THR A 263 -6.03 -44.33 -3.99
C THR A 263 -4.94 -44.57 -2.95
N ALA A 264 -4.44 -43.52 -2.27
CA ALA A 264 -3.49 -43.66 -1.17
C ALA A 264 -4.10 -44.47 -0.01
N LYS A 265 -5.36 -44.20 0.34
CA LYS A 265 -6.10 -45.00 1.34
C LYS A 265 -6.24 -46.47 0.90
N ASN A 266 -6.64 -46.73 -0.35
CA ASN A 266 -6.81 -48.09 -0.86
C ASN A 266 -5.48 -48.85 -1.00
N LYS A 267 -4.37 -48.19 -1.36
CA LYS A 267 -3.03 -48.79 -1.32
C LYS A 267 -2.63 -49.24 0.09
N GLY A 268 -3.04 -48.52 1.13
CA GLY A 268 -2.86 -48.92 2.53
C GLY A 268 -3.68 -50.15 2.95
N TYR A 269 -4.77 -50.47 2.26
CA TYR A 269 -5.56 -51.69 2.50
C TYR A 269 -5.04 -52.90 1.73
N HIS A 270 -4.54 -52.71 0.50
CA HIS A 270 -3.99 -53.81 -0.30
C HIS A 270 -2.58 -54.24 0.14
N SER A 271 -1.77 -53.35 0.73
CA SER A 271 -0.47 -53.71 1.30
C SER A 271 -0.56 -54.55 2.57
N ALA A 272 -1.72 -54.62 3.23
CA ALA A 272 -1.90 -55.42 4.44
C ALA A 272 -2.03 -56.94 4.14
N ASN A 273 -2.36 -57.32 2.90
CA ASN A 273 -2.75 -58.70 2.56
C ASN A 273 -1.77 -59.45 1.64
N SER A 274 -0.68 -58.82 1.20
CA SER A 274 0.33 -59.45 0.32
C SER A 274 1.77 -59.10 0.73
N VAL A 275 2.04 -59.07 2.04
CA VAL A 275 3.42 -58.93 2.55
C VAL A 275 4.10 -60.29 2.45
N THR A 276 5.03 -60.44 1.51
CA THR A 276 6.04 -61.51 1.56
C THR A 276 7.26 -60.99 2.31
N GLU A 277 8.05 -61.88 2.90
CA GLU A 277 9.26 -61.49 3.65
C GLU A 277 10.20 -60.62 2.80
N ALA A 278 10.27 -60.88 1.49
CA ALA A 278 11.03 -60.08 0.52
C ALA A 278 10.49 -58.64 0.33
N THR A 279 9.17 -58.43 0.36
CA THR A 279 8.60 -57.07 0.27
C THR A 279 8.76 -56.32 1.58
N MET A 280 8.73 -57.01 2.72
CA MET A 280 9.00 -56.40 4.03
C MET A 280 10.47 -55.96 4.15
N GLN A 281 11.41 -56.76 3.64
CA GLN A 281 12.84 -56.41 3.57
C GLN A 281 13.09 -55.18 2.66
N ALA A 282 12.46 -55.14 1.48
CA ALA A 282 12.59 -54.01 0.55
C ALA A 282 11.97 -52.72 1.11
N VAL A 283 10.86 -52.83 1.85
CA VAL A 283 10.25 -51.68 2.54
C VAL A 283 11.15 -51.21 3.70
N LEU A 284 11.75 -52.12 4.47
CA LEU A 284 12.68 -51.77 5.54
C LEU A 284 13.94 -51.07 4.99
N GLU A 285 14.50 -51.56 3.88
CA GLU A 285 15.62 -50.90 3.20
C GLU A 285 15.23 -49.52 2.68
N ALA A 286 14.10 -49.40 1.98
CA ALA A 286 13.61 -48.11 1.47
C ALA A 286 13.31 -47.09 2.58
N VAL A 287 12.76 -47.54 3.71
CA VAL A 287 12.53 -46.69 4.90
C VAL A 287 13.85 -46.29 5.54
N ALA A 288 14.86 -47.15 5.54
CA ALA A 288 16.20 -46.81 6.04
C ALA A 288 16.91 -45.78 5.14
N THR A 289 16.83 -45.92 3.81
CA THR A 289 17.38 -44.93 2.86
C THR A 289 16.65 -43.60 2.96
N HIS A 290 15.32 -43.58 2.90
CA HIS A 290 14.56 -42.33 3.07
C HIS A 290 14.74 -41.71 4.45
N GLY A 291 14.93 -42.52 5.49
CA GLY A 291 15.28 -42.03 6.83
C GLY A 291 16.63 -41.32 6.86
N ALA A 292 17.63 -41.86 6.15
CA ALA A 292 18.94 -41.22 6.02
C ALA A 292 18.88 -39.93 5.20
N GLU A 293 18.18 -39.93 4.06
CA GLU A 293 17.97 -38.76 3.21
C GLU A 293 17.23 -37.64 3.95
N ASN A 294 16.17 -37.97 4.70
CA ASN A 294 15.45 -36.99 5.51
C ASN A 294 16.32 -36.41 6.61
N ASN A 295 17.18 -37.22 7.24
CA ASN A 295 18.10 -36.72 8.27
C ASN A 295 19.16 -35.78 7.67
N GLU A 296 19.67 -36.10 6.48
CA GLU A 296 20.57 -35.21 5.73
C GLU A 296 19.87 -33.90 5.32
N TYR A 297 18.63 -33.99 4.83
CA TYR A 297 17.82 -32.81 4.50
C TYR A 297 17.55 -31.93 5.72
N ILE A 298 17.20 -32.52 6.87
CA ILE A 298 17.01 -31.80 8.14
C ILE A 298 18.31 -31.10 8.56
N GLN A 299 19.47 -31.75 8.43
CA GLN A 299 20.77 -31.15 8.72
C GLN A 299 21.09 -29.98 7.76
N GLN A 300 20.80 -30.13 6.48
CA GLN A 300 20.98 -29.05 5.49
C GLN A 300 20.05 -27.86 5.77
N VAL A 301 18.80 -28.10 6.16
CA VAL A 301 17.85 -27.03 6.53
C VAL A 301 18.28 -26.32 7.82
N ALA A 302 18.74 -27.06 8.83
CA ALA A 302 19.27 -26.47 10.06
C ALA A 302 20.50 -25.59 9.78
N ALA A 303 21.45 -26.06 8.96
CA ALA A 303 22.62 -25.27 8.56
C ALA A 303 22.23 -24.00 7.80
N LYS A 304 21.22 -24.06 6.93
CA LYS A 304 20.69 -22.88 6.23
C LYS A 304 20.00 -21.90 7.18
N GLN A 305 19.32 -22.38 8.22
CA GLN A 305 18.73 -21.53 9.26
C GLN A 305 19.80 -20.79 10.07
N ASP A 306 20.92 -21.44 10.41
CA ASP A 306 22.04 -20.81 11.10
C ASP A 306 22.72 -19.72 10.24
N LEU A 307 22.92 -20.00 8.95
CA LEU A 307 23.43 -19.00 8.00
C LEU A 307 22.49 -17.80 7.86
N LEU A 308 21.18 -18.05 7.73
CA LEU A 308 20.19 -16.99 7.64
C LEU A 308 20.13 -16.15 8.93
N ALA A 309 20.28 -16.78 10.10
CA ALA A 309 20.36 -16.07 11.38
C ALA A 309 21.60 -15.17 11.47
N ALA A 310 22.74 -15.63 10.95
CA ALA A 310 23.96 -14.83 10.86
C ALA A 310 23.79 -13.63 9.91
N ASP A 311 23.21 -13.82 8.73
CA ASP A 311 22.92 -12.72 7.79
C ASP A 311 21.94 -11.71 8.36
N LEU A 312 20.93 -12.17 9.11
CA LEU A 312 20.00 -11.29 9.81
C LEU A 312 20.68 -10.48 10.93
N ALA A 313 21.69 -11.04 11.59
CA ALA A 313 22.50 -10.32 12.57
C ALA A 313 23.39 -9.25 11.91
N ASN A 314 24.06 -9.61 10.81
CA ASN A 314 24.90 -8.69 10.04
C ASN A 314 24.10 -7.52 9.48
N THR A 315 22.95 -7.78 8.86
CA THR A 315 22.05 -6.74 8.34
C THR A 315 21.49 -5.84 9.44
N LYS A 316 21.23 -6.35 10.65
CA LYS A 316 20.86 -5.51 11.81
C LYS A 316 22.00 -4.57 12.22
N GLU A 317 23.25 -5.06 12.19
CA GLU A 317 24.42 -4.24 12.50
C GLU A 317 24.65 -3.14 11.44
N GLU A 318 24.53 -3.47 10.16
CA GLU A 318 24.61 -2.49 9.06
C GLU A 318 23.50 -1.45 9.14
N ASN A 319 22.26 -1.87 9.44
CA ASN A 319 21.15 -0.94 9.66
C ASN A 319 21.39 -0.01 10.87
N ALA A 320 22.04 -0.50 11.93
CA ALA A 320 22.43 0.34 13.06
C ALA A 320 23.49 1.38 12.67
N LYS A 321 24.49 0.98 11.86
CA LYS A 321 25.52 1.88 11.30
C LYS A 321 24.90 2.95 10.40
N LEU A 322 23.99 2.56 9.50
CA LEU A 322 23.26 3.47 8.62
C LEU A 322 22.40 4.46 9.41
N LYS A 323 21.69 4.01 10.46
CA LYS A 323 20.94 4.91 11.36
C LYS A 323 21.85 5.91 12.07
N CYS A 324 23.05 5.49 12.49
CA CYS A 324 24.05 6.37 13.10
C CYS A 324 24.56 7.43 12.10
N LEU A 325 24.90 7.02 10.88
CA LEU A 325 25.28 7.92 9.78
C LEU A 325 24.15 8.89 9.43
N LEU A 326 22.90 8.42 9.37
CA LEU A 326 21.73 9.26 9.13
C LEU A 326 21.51 10.27 10.27
N ALA A 327 21.77 9.89 11.52
CA ALA A 327 21.75 10.80 12.67
C ALA A 327 22.87 11.85 12.58
N GLN A 328 24.08 11.47 12.15
CA GLN A 328 25.20 12.38 11.92
C GLN A 328 24.92 13.36 10.77
N LEU A 329 24.30 12.89 9.68
CA LEU A 329 23.88 13.73 8.55
C LEU A 329 22.74 14.68 8.94
N LYS A 330 21.77 14.22 9.74
CA LYS A 330 20.74 15.09 10.33
C LYS A 330 21.33 16.13 11.30
N ALA A 331 22.41 15.79 12.01
CA ALA A 331 23.15 16.75 12.84
C ALA A 331 24.02 17.73 12.03
N GLY A 332 24.39 17.38 10.79
CA GLY A 332 25.19 18.22 9.89
C GLY A 332 24.39 19.17 8.97
N GLY A 333 23.08 19.00 8.86
CA GLY A 333 22.20 19.82 8.01
C GLY A 333 21.74 21.12 8.71
N HIS A 334 22.13 22.27 8.16
CA HIS A 334 21.98 23.61 8.75
C HIS A 334 20.54 24.03 9.12
N GLY A 335 20.38 24.49 10.37
CA GLY A 335 19.24 25.29 10.84
C GLY A 335 19.60 26.05 12.13
N GLY A 336 19.70 27.37 12.05
CA GLY A 336 20.36 28.20 13.06
C GLY A 336 19.64 28.31 14.40
N LYS A 337 20.40 28.13 15.49
CA LYS A 337 20.30 28.92 16.71
C LYS A 337 21.71 29.28 17.16
N SER A 338 22.09 30.53 16.88
CA SER A 338 23.30 31.16 17.41
C SER A 338 23.26 31.16 18.94
N THR A 339 24.06 30.28 19.55
CA THR A 339 24.62 30.55 20.88
C THR A 339 26.08 30.12 20.84
N THR A 340 26.97 31.01 21.31
CA THR A 340 28.45 30.94 21.33
C THR A 340 29.16 31.25 20.00
N GLU A 341 29.26 32.55 19.74
CA GLU A 341 30.29 33.16 18.92
C GLU A 341 31.66 32.63 19.35
N LYS A 342 32.33 31.81 18.52
CA LYS A 342 33.73 31.46 18.76
C LYS A 342 34.54 32.75 18.61
N GLU A 343 34.92 33.36 19.74
CA GLU A 343 35.83 34.49 19.77
C GLU A 343 37.14 34.11 19.07
N PHE A 344 37.31 34.59 17.85
CA PHE A 344 38.57 34.44 17.16
C PHE A 344 39.61 35.33 17.87
N LYS A 345 40.76 34.74 18.25
CA LYS A 345 41.87 35.50 18.82
C LYS A 345 42.22 36.70 17.93
N LYS A 346 42.22 37.89 18.51
CA LYS A 346 42.60 39.14 17.85
C LYS A 346 44.09 39.40 18.09
N CYS A 347 44.77 39.89 17.07
CA CYS A 347 46.13 40.39 17.15
C CYS A 347 46.16 41.58 18.11
N THR A 348 47.05 41.55 19.10
CA THR A 348 47.26 42.62 20.08
C THR A 348 47.73 43.93 19.45
N HIS A 349 48.40 43.87 18.29
CA HIS A 349 48.95 45.05 17.62
C HIS A 349 47.96 45.78 16.71
N CYS A 350 47.24 45.06 15.84
CA CYS A 350 46.32 45.69 14.85
C CYS A 350 44.82 45.39 15.12
N GLY A 351 44.52 44.60 16.15
CA GLY A 351 43.18 44.11 16.47
C GLY A 351 42.59 43.16 15.42
N GLY A 352 43.38 42.76 14.42
CA GLY A 352 43.00 41.90 13.30
C GLY A 352 42.77 40.46 13.74
N ARG A 353 41.95 39.71 13.01
CA ARG A 353 41.76 38.29 13.31
C ARG A 353 43.06 37.53 13.03
N ILE A 354 43.57 36.78 14.02
CA ILE A 354 44.69 35.88 13.81
C ILE A 354 44.25 34.72 12.91
N THR A 355 45.01 34.48 11.85
CA THR A 355 44.78 33.39 10.89
C THR A 355 46.12 32.76 10.50
N LYS A 356 46.10 31.66 9.73
CA LYS A 356 47.34 31.09 9.18
C LYS A 356 48.17 32.08 8.36
N LYS A 357 47.55 33.13 7.81
CA LYS A 357 48.21 34.18 7.00
C LYS A 357 48.55 35.44 7.80
N HIS A 358 48.03 35.59 9.01
CA HIS A 358 48.26 36.76 9.86
C HIS A 358 48.46 36.31 11.31
N THR A 359 49.71 36.37 11.77
CA THR A 359 50.14 36.03 13.13
C THR A 359 50.60 37.29 13.87
N GLU A 360 50.74 37.23 15.19
CA GLU A 360 51.26 38.37 15.99
C GLU A 360 52.67 38.78 15.55
N ALA A 361 53.53 37.78 15.35
CA ALA A 361 54.90 37.98 14.89
C ALA A 361 54.96 38.52 13.45
N GLY A 362 53.98 38.20 12.59
CA GLY A 362 53.91 38.69 11.21
C GLY A 362 53.10 39.97 11.03
N CYS A 363 52.71 40.65 12.12
CA CYS A 363 51.92 41.87 12.03
C CYS A 363 52.81 43.08 11.71
N TYR A 364 52.48 43.85 10.67
CA TYR A 364 53.19 45.09 10.33
C TYR A 364 53.01 46.21 11.38
N GLU A 365 51.99 46.12 12.23
CA GLU A 365 51.78 47.07 13.34
C GLU A 365 52.51 46.60 14.63
N ASN A 366 53.25 45.50 14.58
CA ASN A 366 54.13 45.07 15.66
C ASN A 366 55.43 45.91 15.63
N PRO A 367 55.83 46.56 16.74
CA PRO A 367 57.05 47.38 16.80
C PRO A 367 58.32 46.67 16.35
N THR A 368 58.41 45.35 16.51
CA THR A 368 59.59 44.58 16.07
C THR A 368 59.72 44.49 14.54
N ASN A 369 58.65 44.79 13.81
CA ASN A 369 58.59 44.71 12.35
C ASN A 369 58.63 46.08 11.67
N ALA A 370 58.96 47.17 12.39
CA ALA A 370 58.94 48.53 11.87
C ALA A 370 59.77 48.72 10.58
N ALA A 371 60.88 47.98 10.43
CA ALA A 371 61.73 48.00 9.25
C ALA A 371 61.13 47.27 8.02
N ASN A 372 60.10 46.44 8.23
CA ASN A 372 59.48 45.60 7.21
C ASN A 372 58.09 46.09 6.78
N VAL A 373 57.69 47.29 7.21
CA VAL A 373 56.40 47.89 6.86
C VAL A 373 56.47 48.45 5.43
N PRO A 374 55.62 47.98 4.49
CA PRO A 374 55.55 48.56 3.15
C PRO A 374 55.20 50.05 3.18
N ALA A 375 55.76 50.85 2.27
CA ALA A 375 55.53 52.30 2.22
C ALA A 375 54.07 52.69 1.96
N ASP A 376 53.28 51.79 1.37
CA ASP A 376 51.85 51.93 1.07
C ASP A 376 50.94 51.31 2.17
N TYR A 377 51.50 50.85 3.28
CA TYR A 377 50.73 50.21 4.34
C TYR A 377 49.87 51.22 5.14
N VAL A 378 48.56 51.14 4.98
CA VAL A 378 47.58 51.89 5.79
C VAL A 378 47.23 51.10 7.05
N LYS A 379 47.24 51.71 8.24
CA LYS A 379 46.93 51.00 9.49
C LYS A 379 45.50 50.47 9.51
N ARG A 380 45.26 49.34 10.18
CA ARG A 380 43.93 48.70 10.21
C ARG A 380 42.85 49.62 10.80
N ALA A 381 43.19 50.41 11.82
CA ALA A 381 42.27 51.37 12.42
C ALA A 381 41.78 52.42 11.41
N GLU A 382 42.67 52.86 10.51
CA GLU A 382 42.36 53.83 9.45
C GLU A 382 41.53 53.19 8.34
N ARG A 383 41.84 51.95 7.94
CA ARG A 383 41.04 51.18 6.98
C ARG A 383 39.61 50.90 7.49
N ILE A 384 39.41 50.76 8.79
CA ILE A 384 38.08 50.55 9.38
C ILE A 384 37.27 51.85 9.39
N LYS A 385 37.92 53.01 9.65
CA LYS A 385 37.27 54.32 9.55
C LYS A 385 36.78 54.59 8.13
N THR A 386 37.66 54.47 7.14
CA THR A 386 37.28 54.70 5.73
C THR A 386 36.18 53.76 5.25
N ARG A 387 36.13 52.52 5.75
CA ARG A 387 35.07 51.55 5.37
C ARG A 387 33.69 51.88 5.97
N LYS A 388 33.64 52.58 7.10
CA LYS A 388 32.38 53.10 7.67
C LYS A 388 31.88 54.34 6.95
N ASP A 389 32.77 55.13 6.36
CA ASP A 389 32.41 56.32 5.58
C ASP A 389 31.85 55.96 4.17
N PHE A 390 31.92 54.68 3.78
CA PHE A 390 31.39 54.12 2.52
C PHE A 390 30.11 53.27 2.69
N GLN A 391 29.57 53.16 3.92
CA GLN A 391 28.27 52.54 4.23
C GLN A 391 27.29 53.60 4.69
#